data_AF-A0A164V3K9-F1
#
_entry.id   AF-A0A164V3K9-F1
#
_cell.length_a   1.000
_cell.length_b   1.000
_cell.length_c   1.000
_cell.angle_alpha   90.00
_cell.angle_beta   90.00
_cell.angle_gamma   90.00
#
_symmetry.space_group_name_H-M   'P 1'
#
loop_
_entity.id
_entity.type
_entity.pdbx_description
1 polymer ?
#
loop_
_entity_poly.entity_id
_entity_poly.type
_entity_poly.pdbx_seq_one_letter_code
_entity_poly.pdbx_strand_id
1 'polypeptide(L)'
;MFGYLPEIFYPKRPAKILYENLTKQCELFEIPFLSSFPAQEELNTKYSLIVDALFGFSFKPPIRQEFSEIINTMIQTSTPCCSIDIPSGWDVENGPVDPTNHLNPAMLISLSAPKLCASFFRGIHYLGGRFIAPALATKYELNLPNYPSTQNCVRL
;
A
#
# COMPACT_ATOMS: atom_id res chain seq x y z
N MET A 1 -10.81 13.28 -12.17
CA MET A 1 -10.13 12.61 -11.04
C MET A 1 -11.13 12.43 -9.90
N PHE A 2 -10.94 11.48 -8.98
CA PHE A 2 -11.93 11.14 -7.94
C PHE A 2 -12.12 12.19 -6.82
N GLY A 3 -11.76 13.45 -7.06
CA GLY A 3 -11.97 14.56 -6.11
C GLY A 3 -10.94 14.68 -4.98
N TYR A 4 -9.89 13.86 -4.96
CA TYR A 4 -8.81 13.95 -3.97
C TYR A 4 -7.68 14.88 -4.45
N LEU A 5 -6.90 15.37 -3.49
CA LEU A 5 -5.70 16.20 -3.71
C LEU A 5 -4.46 15.42 -3.24
N PRO A 6 -3.95 14.47 -4.04
CA PRO A 6 -2.80 13.66 -3.63
C PRO A 6 -1.50 14.46 -3.70
N GLU A 7 -0.56 14.14 -2.81
CA GLU A 7 0.86 14.48 -2.96
C GLU A 7 1.68 13.18 -2.91
N ILE A 8 2.76 13.10 -3.69
CA ILE A 8 3.54 11.87 -3.82
C ILE A 8 4.95 12.07 -3.24
N PHE A 9 5.31 11.29 -2.23
CA PHE A 9 6.70 11.11 -1.85
C PHE A 9 7.27 9.85 -2.52
N TYR A 10 8.25 10.02 -3.41
CA TYR A 10 8.86 8.91 -4.17
C TYR A 10 10.39 8.94 -4.02
N PRO A 11 10.93 8.41 -2.91
CA PRO A 11 12.33 8.61 -2.50
C PRO A 11 13.34 7.88 -3.38
N LYS A 12 12.95 6.76 -3.99
CA LYS A 12 13.80 5.98 -4.90
C LYS A 12 13.09 5.73 -6.20
N ARG A 13 13.63 6.29 -7.28
CA ARG A 13 13.06 6.19 -8.64
C ARG A 13 13.94 5.27 -9.48
N PRO A 14 13.54 4.01 -9.73
CA PRO A 14 14.29 3.15 -10.63
C PRO A 14 14.30 3.74 -12.04
N ALA A 15 15.47 3.75 -12.69
CA ALA A 15 15.64 4.19 -14.07
C ALA A 15 15.05 3.17 -15.05
N LYS A 16 13.72 3.07 -15.10
CA LYS A 16 12.97 2.29 -16.07
C LYS A 16 11.89 3.15 -16.67
N ILE A 17 11.72 3.04 -17.99
CA ILE A 17 10.73 3.79 -18.77
C ILE A 17 9.31 3.70 -18.21
N LEU A 18 8.93 2.56 -17.64
CA LEU A 18 7.63 2.39 -16.99
C LEU A 18 7.42 3.40 -15.86
N TYR A 19 8.39 3.55 -14.95
CA TYR A 19 8.28 4.44 -13.81
C TYR A 19 8.45 5.92 -14.19
N GLU A 20 9.28 6.19 -15.19
CA GLU A 20 9.41 7.53 -15.78
C GLU A 20 8.09 7.98 -16.40
N ASN A 21 7.44 7.11 -17.18
CA ASN A 21 6.14 7.40 -17.79
C ASN A 21 5.03 7.57 -16.74
N LEU A 22 5.03 6.78 -15.67
CA LEU A 22 4.07 6.95 -14.56
C LEU A 22 4.28 8.27 -13.83
N THR A 23 5.54 8.63 -13.55
CA THR A 23 5.90 9.93 -12.95
C THR A 23 5.42 11.06 -13.85
N LYS A 24 5.68 10.96 -15.16
CA LYS A 24 5.26 11.98 -16.13
C LYS A 24 3.75 12.13 -16.20
N GLN A 25 3.00 11.02 -16.13
CA GLN A 25 1.54 11.08 -16.06
C GLN A 25 1.08 11.83 -14.82
N CYS A 26 1.63 11.54 -13.63
CA CYS A 26 1.30 12.28 -12.41
C CYS A 26 1.61 13.78 -12.53
N GLU A 27 2.75 14.16 -13.10
CA GLU A 27 3.11 15.57 -13.35
C GLU A 27 2.13 16.26 -14.31
N LEU A 28 1.69 15.58 -15.38
CA LEU A 28 0.70 16.10 -16.33
C LEU A 28 -0.69 16.30 -15.69
N PHE A 29 -0.97 15.58 -14.61
CA PHE A 29 -2.14 15.77 -13.75
C PHE A 29 -1.90 16.75 -12.61
N GLU A 30 -0.77 17.47 -12.62
CA GLU A 30 -0.38 18.47 -11.62
C GLU A 30 -0.30 17.92 -10.20
N ILE A 31 0.00 16.62 -10.06
CA ILE A 31 0.20 15.97 -8.75
C ILE A 31 1.60 16.32 -8.24
N PRO A 32 1.74 17.02 -7.10
CA PRO A 32 3.05 17.43 -6.59
C PRO A 32 3.86 16.24 -6.08
N PHE A 33 5.17 16.28 -6.34
CA PHE A 33 6.14 15.35 -5.77
C PHE A 33 6.93 16.03 -4.65
N LEU A 34 6.88 15.45 -3.46
CA LEU A 34 7.60 15.94 -2.29
C LEU A 34 9.10 15.63 -2.40
N SER A 35 9.94 16.60 -2.00
CA SER A 35 11.39 16.45 -1.94
C SER A 35 11.87 15.71 -0.68
N SER A 36 11.09 15.75 0.39
CA SER A 36 11.37 15.10 1.68
C SER A 36 10.08 14.54 2.26
N PHE A 37 10.19 13.51 3.10
CA PHE A 37 9.03 12.97 3.79
C PHE A 37 8.55 13.97 4.87
N PRO A 38 7.25 14.27 4.97
CA PRO A 38 6.73 15.19 5.98
C PRO A 38 7.00 14.69 7.40
N ALA A 39 7.18 15.63 8.33
CA ALA A 39 7.24 15.31 9.76
C ALA A 39 5.86 14.82 10.26
N GLN A 40 5.85 14.11 11.39
CA GLN A 40 4.63 13.54 11.99
C GLN A 40 3.52 14.59 12.19
N GLU A 41 3.87 15.78 12.67
CA GLU A 41 2.92 16.88 12.92
C GLU A 41 2.26 17.38 11.63
N GLU A 42 3.02 17.45 10.55
CA GLU A 42 2.50 17.82 9.22
C GLU A 42 1.60 16.70 8.68
N LEU A 43 1.99 15.43 8.83
CA LEU A 43 1.12 14.29 8.46
C LEU A 43 -0.24 14.37 9.15
N ASN A 44 -0.25 14.65 10.45
CA ASN A 44 -1.45 14.71 11.29
C ASN A 44 -2.38 15.88 10.95
N THR A 45 -1.84 16.99 10.43
CA THR A 45 -2.60 18.24 10.23
C THR A 45 -2.99 18.48 8.77
N LYS A 46 -2.15 18.08 7.81
CA LYS A 46 -2.32 18.36 6.39
C LYS A 46 -3.01 17.23 5.63
N TYR A 47 -2.81 15.97 6.03
CA TYR A 47 -3.26 14.82 5.26
C TYR A 47 -4.40 14.10 5.98
N SER A 48 -5.47 13.79 5.26
CA SER A 48 -6.58 12.99 5.78
C SER A 48 -6.37 11.48 5.64
N LEU A 49 -5.40 11.06 4.82
CA LEU A 49 -5.07 9.67 4.54
C LEU A 49 -3.62 9.56 4.06
N ILE A 50 -2.90 8.53 4.50
CA ILE A 50 -1.61 8.13 3.95
C ILE A 50 -1.81 6.85 3.15
N VAL A 51 -1.23 6.78 1.95
CA VAL A 51 -1.20 5.56 1.14
C VAL A 51 0.19 4.95 1.24
N ASP A 52 0.28 3.80 1.89
CA ASP A 52 1.49 3.00 1.99
C ASP A 52 1.66 2.15 0.72
N ALA A 53 2.65 2.53 -0.09
CA ALA A 53 3.03 1.86 -1.32
C ALA A 53 4.56 1.65 -1.41
N LEU A 54 5.25 1.57 -0.26
CA LEU A 54 6.72 1.48 -0.21
C LEU A 54 7.22 0.07 -0.57
N PHE A 55 6.61 -0.97 0.01
CA PHE A 55 7.02 -2.35 -0.16
C PHE A 55 5.82 -3.27 -0.44
N GLY A 56 5.93 -4.07 -1.52
CA GLY A 56 4.96 -5.12 -1.84
C GLY A 56 5.44 -6.52 -1.44
N PHE A 57 4.71 -7.56 -1.84
CA PHE A 57 4.96 -8.96 -1.47
C PHE A 57 6.38 -9.50 -1.74
N SER A 58 7.14 -8.88 -2.65
CA SER A 58 8.51 -9.30 -2.96
C SER A 58 9.55 -8.79 -1.94
N PHE A 59 9.15 -7.91 -1.03
CA PHE A 59 10.01 -7.42 0.03
C PHE A 59 10.34 -8.54 1.02
N LYS A 60 11.58 -8.53 1.52
CA LYS A 60 12.04 -9.39 2.58
C LYS A 60 12.70 -8.51 3.66
N PRO A 61 12.28 -8.62 4.93
CA PRO A 61 12.94 -7.93 6.03
C PRO A 61 14.47 -8.19 6.08
N PRO A 62 15.27 -7.29 6.68
CA PRO A 62 14.86 -6.06 7.38
C PRO A 62 14.64 -4.86 6.45
N ILE A 63 13.92 -3.86 6.95
CA ILE A 63 13.76 -2.56 6.28
C ILE A 63 15.14 -1.88 6.19
N ARG A 64 15.46 -1.32 5.02
CA ARG A 64 16.71 -0.56 4.84
C ARG A 64 16.62 0.75 5.62
N GLN A 65 17.73 1.17 6.22
CA GLN A 65 17.82 2.37 7.06
C GLN A 65 17.17 3.61 6.45
N GLU A 66 17.35 3.82 5.15
CA GLU A 66 16.77 4.92 4.36
C GLU A 66 15.23 4.97 4.33
N PHE A 67 14.54 3.88 4.67
CA PHE A 67 13.09 3.81 4.79
C PHE A 67 12.61 3.69 6.24
N SER A 68 13.51 3.41 7.18
CA SER A 68 13.16 3.22 8.59
C SER A 68 12.54 4.47 9.20
N GLU A 69 13.08 5.66 8.88
CA GLU A 69 12.54 6.93 9.36
C GLU A 69 11.11 7.16 8.86
N ILE A 70 10.86 6.91 7.57
CA ILE A 70 9.53 7.04 6.95
C ILE A 70 8.52 6.14 7.68
N ILE A 71 8.86 4.87 7.85
CA ILE A 71 7.98 3.88 8.50
C ILE A 71 7.75 4.25 9.96
N ASN A 72 8.78 4.66 10.70
CA ASN A 72 8.64 5.08 12.10
C ASN A 72 7.71 6.30 12.23
N THR A 73 7.84 7.29 11.35
CA THR A 73 6.93 8.45 11.32
C THR A 73 5.49 8.02 10.99
N MET A 74 5.30 7.08 10.05
CA MET A 74 3.99 6.51 9.72
C MET A 74 3.39 5.63 10.83
N ILE A 75 4.20 5.04 11.72
CA ILE A 75 3.70 4.32 12.90
C ILE A 75 3.20 5.31 13.96
N GLN A 76 3.82 6.47 14.08
CA GLN A 76 3.54 7.45 15.13
C GLN A 76 2.44 8.47 14.76
N THR A 77 2.12 8.63 13.47
CA THR A 77 1.06 9.54 13.01
C THR A 77 -0.33 9.07 13.44
N SER A 78 -1.24 10.01 13.69
CA SER A 78 -2.66 9.74 13.91
C SER A 78 -3.46 9.69 12.61
N THR A 79 -2.85 10.05 11.47
CA THR A 79 -3.49 10.01 10.16
C THR A 79 -3.69 8.55 9.73
N PRO A 80 -4.89 8.15 9.31
CA PRO A 80 -5.13 6.77 8.91
C PRO A 80 -4.26 6.39 7.71
N CYS A 81 -3.73 5.18 7.74
CA CYS A 81 -2.92 4.61 6.66
C CYS A 81 -3.71 3.55 5.88
N CYS A 82 -3.54 3.51 4.57
CA CYS A 82 -4.04 2.48 3.67
C CYS A 82 -2.86 1.80 2.98
N SER A 83 -2.63 0.52 3.26
CA SER A 83 -1.53 -0.24 2.66
C SER A 83 -1.96 -0.97 1.39
N ILE A 84 -1.12 -0.86 0.36
CA ILE A 84 -1.27 -1.57 -0.91
C ILE A 84 -0.57 -2.92 -0.81
N ASP A 85 -1.32 -3.98 -1.05
CA ASP A 85 -0.92 -5.37 -1.10
C ASP A 85 -0.55 -6.01 0.24
N ILE A 86 0.46 -5.46 0.93
CA ILE A 86 0.89 -5.82 2.28
C ILE A 86 1.27 -4.54 3.04
N PRO A 87 1.11 -4.47 4.38
CA PRO A 87 1.66 -3.36 5.14
C PRO A 87 3.19 -3.35 5.07
N SER A 88 3.78 -2.22 4.69
CA SER A 88 5.23 -2.11 4.53
C SER A 88 5.96 -2.45 5.82
N GLY A 89 6.97 -3.31 5.71
CA GLY A 89 7.77 -3.79 6.84
C GLY A 89 7.26 -5.10 7.47
N TRP A 90 6.07 -5.58 7.09
CA TRP A 90 5.60 -6.90 7.51
C TRP A 90 6.34 -8.00 6.74
N ASP A 91 6.51 -9.14 7.40
CA ASP A 91 6.83 -10.40 6.73
C ASP A 91 5.60 -10.88 5.96
N VAL A 92 5.81 -11.32 4.71
CA VAL A 92 4.72 -11.67 3.78
C VAL A 92 3.88 -12.87 4.24
N GLU A 93 4.43 -13.71 5.12
CA GLU A 93 3.73 -14.87 5.67
C GLU A 93 3.39 -14.70 7.14
N ASN A 94 4.34 -14.23 7.94
CA ASN A 94 4.26 -14.23 9.40
C ASN A 94 3.70 -12.92 9.98
N GLY A 95 3.37 -11.94 9.15
CA GLY A 95 2.78 -10.68 9.62
C GLY A 95 3.81 -9.69 10.17
N PRO A 96 3.45 -8.87 11.18
CA PRO A 96 4.35 -7.84 11.69
C PRO A 96 5.59 -8.46 12.37
N VAL A 97 6.77 -7.98 12.00
CA VAL A 97 8.06 -8.47 12.55
C VAL A 97 8.21 -8.11 14.03
N ASP A 98 7.78 -6.91 14.42
CA ASP A 98 7.68 -6.46 15.80
C ASP A 98 6.19 -6.29 16.16
N PRO A 99 5.61 -7.12 17.03
CA PRO A 99 4.19 -7.03 17.41
C PRO A 99 3.77 -5.73 18.09
N THR A 100 4.72 -4.90 18.53
CA THR A 100 4.45 -3.66 19.27
C THR A 100 4.79 -2.40 18.49
N ASN A 101 5.72 -2.49 17.54
CA ASN A 101 6.18 -1.36 16.75
C ASN A 101 6.20 -1.71 15.25
N HIS A 102 5.02 -1.76 14.66
CA HIS A 102 4.82 -2.04 13.24
C HIS A 102 3.74 -1.12 12.67
N LEU A 103 3.75 -0.97 11.34
CA LEU A 103 2.71 -0.23 10.66
C LEU A 103 1.36 -0.93 10.88
N ASN A 104 0.39 -0.19 11.42
CA ASN A 104 -0.96 -0.67 11.68
C ASN A 104 -1.97 0.13 10.83
N PRO A 105 -2.13 -0.22 9.54
CA PRO A 105 -2.99 0.54 8.64
C PRO A 105 -4.47 0.41 9.03
N ALA A 106 -5.26 1.45 8.76
CA ALA A 106 -6.71 1.40 8.92
C ALA A 106 -7.38 0.57 7.81
N MET A 107 -6.72 0.49 6.64
CA MET A 107 -7.19 -0.25 5.48
C MET A 107 -6.06 -1.06 4.83
N LEU A 108 -6.37 -2.28 4.40
CA LEU A 108 -5.50 -3.11 3.57
C LEU A 108 -6.19 -3.38 2.23
N ILE A 109 -5.48 -3.19 1.13
CA ILE A 109 -5.94 -3.54 -0.22
C ILE A 109 -5.07 -4.67 -0.76
N SER A 110 -5.49 -5.92 -0.60
CA SER A 110 -4.78 -7.05 -1.20
C SER A 110 -4.98 -7.07 -2.72
N LEU A 111 -3.91 -7.31 -3.48
CA LEU A 111 -3.97 -7.42 -4.94
C LEU A 111 -3.92 -8.89 -5.38
N SER A 112 -4.76 -9.25 -6.34
CA SER A 112 -4.92 -10.61 -6.90
C SER A 112 -5.51 -11.63 -5.93
N ALA A 113 -4.84 -11.83 -4.79
CA ALA A 113 -5.28 -12.64 -3.65
C ALA A 113 -4.60 -12.11 -2.36
N PRO A 114 -5.24 -12.25 -1.19
CA PRO A 114 -4.60 -11.92 0.09
C PRO A 114 -3.35 -12.76 0.32
N LYS A 115 -2.29 -12.13 0.84
CA LYS A 115 -1.08 -12.81 1.32
C LYS A 115 -1.35 -13.39 2.72
N LEU A 116 -0.55 -14.37 3.14
CA LEU A 116 -0.69 -15.02 4.45
C LEU A 116 -0.60 -14.02 5.62
N CYS A 117 0.23 -12.98 5.49
CA CYS A 117 0.32 -11.90 6.48
C CYS A 117 -1.01 -11.17 6.73
N ALA A 118 -1.94 -11.16 5.77
CA ALA A 118 -3.24 -10.51 5.92
C ALA A 118 -4.12 -11.18 6.99
N SER A 119 -3.83 -12.43 7.39
CA SER A 119 -4.51 -13.09 8.52
C SER A 119 -4.27 -12.39 9.87
N PHE A 120 -3.16 -11.65 10.00
CA PHE A 120 -2.81 -10.84 11.18
C PHE A 120 -3.45 -9.45 11.14
N PHE A 121 -3.92 -9.00 9.96
CA PHE A 121 -4.51 -7.68 9.79
C PHE A 121 -5.86 -7.56 10.52
N ARG A 122 -6.12 -6.37 11.07
CA ARG A 122 -7.38 -6.00 11.71
C ARG A 122 -7.78 -4.62 11.18
N GLY A 123 -8.93 -4.52 10.54
CA GLY A 123 -9.38 -3.26 9.96
C GLY A 123 -10.27 -3.47 8.74
N ILE A 124 -10.30 -2.49 7.84
CA ILE A 124 -11.07 -2.58 6.59
C ILE A 124 -10.21 -3.29 5.54
N HIS A 125 -10.64 -4.46 5.08
CA HIS A 125 -9.90 -5.24 4.08
C HIS A 125 -10.65 -5.24 2.75
N TYR A 126 -9.97 -4.80 1.69
CA TYR A 126 -10.44 -4.94 0.31
C TYR A 126 -9.55 -5.90 -0.47
N LEU A 127 -10.17 -6.63 -1.37
CA LEU A 127 -9.51 -7.34 -2.45
C LEU A 127 -9.68 -6.54 -3.75
N GLY A 128 -8.59 -6.26 -4.43
CA GLY A 128 -8.55 -5.66 -5.76
C GLY A 128 -7.80 -6.53 -6.77
N GLY A 129 -7.74 -6.06 -8.01
CA GLY A 129 -7.07 -6.78 -9.10
C GLY A 129 -7.98 -7.82 -9.76
N ARG A 130 -9.14 -7.36 -10.24
CA ARG A 130 -10.13 -8.17 -10.96
C ARG A 130 -9.68 -8.49 -12.39
N PHE A 131 -8.59 -9.23 -12.53
CA PHE A 131 -8.02 -9.67 -13.80
C PHE A 131 -7.54 -11.13 -13.79
N ILE A 132 -7.75 -11.86 -12.68
CA ILE A 132 -7.35 -13.26 -12.56
C ILE A 132 -8.28 -14.14 -13.40
N ALA A 133 -7.70 -14.84 -14.37
CA ALA A 133 -8.44 -15.78 -15.21
C ALA A 133 -9.02 -16.93 -14.37
N PRO A 134 -10.26 -17.40 -14.64
CA PRO A 134 -10.88 -18.48 -13.90
C PRO A 134 -10.01 -19.74 -13.78
N ALA A 135 -9.30 -20.11 -14.85
CA ALA A 135 -8.39 -21.26 -14.84
C ALA A 135 -7.25 -21.13 -13.82
N LEU A 136 -6.71 -19.92 -13.60
CA LEU A 136 -5.68 -19.68 -12.59
C LEU A 136 -6.30 -19.70 -11.18
N ALA A 137 -7.48 -19.12 -11.01
CA ALA A 137 -8.19 -19.15 -9.72
C ALA A 137 -8.48 -20.59 -9.28
N THR A 138 -8.92 -21.45 -10.20
CA THR A 138 -9.12 -22.88 -9.94
C THR A 138 -7.81 -23.60 -9.68
N LYS A 139 -6.77 -23.39 -10.52
CA LYS A 139 -5.47 -24.07 -10.38
C LYS A 139 -4.80 -23.83 -9.03
N TYR A 140 -4.90 -22.61 -8.49
CA TYR A 140 -4.28 -22.21 -7.24
C TYR A 140 -5.27 -22.19 -6.06
N GLU A 141 -6.48 -22.71 -6.24
CA GLU A 141 -7.52 -22.80 -5.20
C GLU A 141 -7.75 -21.46 -4.48
N LEU A 142 -7.75 -20.36 -5.25
CA LEU A 142 -7.76 -19.01 -4.69
C LEU A 142 -9.10 -18.64 -4.02
N ASN A 143 -10.17 -19.38 -4.30
CA ASN A 143 -11.51 -19.19 -3.74
C ASN A 143 -11.95 -17.70 -3.71
N LEU A 144 -11.70 -16.98 -4.82
CA LEU A 144 -11.91 -15.54 -4.90
C LEU A 144 -13.40 -15.20 -4.74
N PRO A 145 -13.76 -14.14 -3.98
CA PRO A 145 -15.13 -13.68 -3.87
C PRO A 145 -15.64 -13.11 -5.19
N ASN A 146 -16.97 -13.08 -5.34
CA ASN A 146 -17.62 -12.41 -6.47
C ASN A 146 -17.47 -10.88 -6.34
N TYR A 147 -16.90 -10.25 -7.35
CA TYR A 147 -16.86 -8.79 -7.45
C TYR A 147 -18.24 -8.28 -7.87
N PRO A 148 -18.88 -7.37 -7.11
CA PRO A 148 -20.21 -6.86 -7.43
C PRO A 148 -20.22 -6.11 -8.77
N SER A 149 -21.17 -6.44 -9.66
CA SER A 149 -21.39 -5.73 -10.93
C SER A 149 -20.09 -5.48 -11.71
N THR A 150 -19.74 -4.23 -11.96
CA THR A 150 -18.52 -3.76 -12.65
C THR A 150 -17.42 -3.27 -11.70
N GLN A 151 -17.54 -3.53 -10.39
CA GLN A 151 -16.56 -3.10 -9.40
C GLN A 151 -15.21 -3.80 -9.61
N ASN A 152 -14.12 -3.05 -9.40
CA ASN A 152 -12.74 -3.54 -9.50
C ASN A 152 -12.14 -3.96 -8.14
N CYS A 153 -12.90 -3.75 -7.07
CA CYS A 153 -12.58 -4.19 -5.72
C CYS A 153 -13.83 -4.76 -5.03
N VAL A 154 -13.61 -5.55 -3.98
CA VAL A 154 -14.66 -6.08 -3.11
C VAL A 154 -14.15 -6.08 -1.68
N ARG A 155 -15.02 -5.74 -0.73
CA ARG A 155 -14.69 -5.80 0.70
C ARG A 155 -14.71 -7.25 1.16
N LEU A 156 -13.68 -7.67 1.89
CA LEU A 156 -13.56 -8.99 2.52
C LEU A 156 -14.17 -9.00 3.94
#